data_AF-A0A0H3B1V2-F1
#
_entry.id   AF-A0A0H3B1V2-F1
#
_cell.length_a   1.000
_cell.length_b   1.000
_cell.length_c   1.000
_cell.angle_alpha   90.00
_cell.angle_beta   90.00
_cell.angle_gamma   90.00
#
_symmetry.space_group_name_H-M   'P 1'
#
loop_
_entity.id
_entity.type
_entity.pdbx_description
1 polymer ?
#
loop_
_entity_poly.entity_id
_entity_poly.type
_entity_poly.pdbx_seq_one_letter_code
_entity_poly.pdbx_strand_id
1 'polypeptide(L)'
;MSLSRKAAKAQDHKIREQLKRMDNIAVALFFAIPLCLALIGGRQLAVWTLPGWYLYSLGYIISFRVVSKKFTTKEGTEIARFTRTYPFHSVSWLIFIGFSLLSIIVIIDVMSGAR
;
A
#
# COMPACT_ATOMS: atom_id res chain seq x y z
N MET A 1 38.49 -0.90 7.23
CA MET A 1 37.15 -1.34 7.70
C MET A 1 36.03 -0.28 7.47
N SER A 2 36.10 0.58 6.44
CA SER A 2 35.23 1.78 6.32
C SER A 2 34.44 1.92 5.00
N LEU A 3 34.80 1.19 3.95
CA LEU A 3 34.11 1.27 2.64
C LEU A 3 32.80 0.46 2.59
N SER A 4 32.79 -0.74 3.20
CA SER A 4 31.63 -1.64 3.20
C SER A 4 30.40 -1.04 3.92
N ARG A 5 30.60 -0.36 5.07
CA ARG A 5 29.50 0.33 5.78
C ARG A 5 28.97 1.56 5.04
N LYS A 6 29.85 2.34 4.38
CA LYS A 6 29.42 3.49 3.56
C LYS A 6 28.62 3.03 2.34
N ALA A 7 29.06 1.96 1.68
CA ALA A 7 28.34 1.36 0.56
C ALA A 7 26.97 0.82 0.98
N ALA A 8 26.88 0.13 2.12
CA ALA A 8 25.62 -0.34 2.68
C ALA A 8 24.65 0.82 3.00
N LYS A 9 25.15 1.90 3.63
CA LYS A 9 24.33 3.10 3.90
C LYS A 9 23.86 3.82 2.64
N ALA A 10 24.71 3.91 1.61
CA ALA A 10 24.34 4.51 0.33
C ALA A 10 23.28 3.68 -0.41
N GLN A 11 23.37 2.35 -0.34
CA GLN A 11 22.37 1.44 -0.88
C GLN A 11 21.03 1.56 -0.15
N ASP A 12 21.05 1.57 1.19
CA ASP A 12 19.85 1.77 2.00
C ASP A 12 19.19 3.13 1.71
N HIS A 13 19.98 4.19 1.50
CA HIS A 13 19.43 5.50 1.15
C HIS A 13 18.69 5.48 -0.20
N LYS A 14 19.26 4.82 -1.21
CA LYS A 14 18.60 4.64 -2.52
C LYS A 14 17.28 3.86 -2.39
N ILE A 15 17.26 2.78 -1.61
CA ILE A 15 16.04 1.98 -1.39
C ILE A 15 14.97 2.84 -0.69
N ARG A 16 15.38 3.69 0.26
CA ARG A 16 14.48 4.60 0.98
C ARG A 16 13.86 5.66 0.06
N GLU A 17 14.65 6.24 -0.84
CA GLU A 17 14.15 7.18 -1.85
C GLU A 17 13.20 6.49 -2.85
N GLN A 18 13.52 5.26 -3.26
CA GLN A 18 12.62 4.47 -4.12
C GLN A 18 11.28 4.21 -3.44
N LEU A 19 11.28 3.79 -2.18
CA LEU A 19 10.05 3.58 -1.40
C LEU A 19 9.25 4.87 -1.27
N LYS A 20 9.90 6.01 -1.02
CA LYS A 20 9.23 7.31 -0.90
C LYS A 20 8.62 7.77 -2.23
N ARG A 21 9.33 7.57 -3.35
CA ARG A 21 8.79 7.85 -4.69
C ARG A 21 7.61 6.93 -5.00
N MET A 22 7.72 5.64 -4.69
CA MET A 22 6.62 4.67 -4.87
C MET A 22 5.39 5.06 -4.04
N ASP A 23 5.57 5.46 -2.78
CA ASP A 23 4.48 5.92 -1.92
C ASP A 23 3.79 7.15 -2.51
N ASN A 24 4.54 8.19 -2.89
CA ASN A 24 3.97 9.39 -3.51
C ASN A 24 3.24 9.11 -4.84
N ILE A 25 3.82 8.28 -5.71
CA ILE A 25 3.18 7.91 -6.98
C ILE A 25 1.90 7.12 -6.70
N ALA A 26 1.93 6.21 -5.71
CA ALA A 26 0.77 5.43 -5.35
C ALA A 26 -0.35 6.29 -4.77
N VAL A 27 -0.05 7.32 -3.95
CA VAL A 27 -1.04 8.33 -3.54
C VAL A 27 -1.65 9.02 -4.76
N ALA A 28 -0.82 9.49 -5.70
CA ALA A 28 -1.30 10.20 -6.87
C ALA A 28 -2.23 9.31 -7.73
N LEU A 29 -1.83 8.06 -7.96
CA LEU A 29 -2.63 7.07 -8.70
C LEU A 29 -3.92 6.72 -7.97
N PHE A 30 -3.89 6.64 -6.63
CA PHE A 30 -5.06 6.33 -5.82
C PHE A 30 -6.20 7.32 -6.02
N PHE A 31 -5.90 8.61 -6.21
CA PHE A 31 -6.88 9.65 -6.53
C PHE A 31 -7.15 9.79 -8.03
N ALA A 32 -6.12 9.64 -8.87
CA ALA A 32 -6.25 9.81 -10.31
C ALA A 32 -7.10 8.72 -10.97
N ILE A 33 -6.94 7.45 -10.58
CA ILE A 33 -7.67 6.31 -11.17
C ILE A 33 -9.20 6.47 -11.01
N PRO A 34 -9.76 6.71 -9.80
CA PRO A 34 -11.19 6.97 -9.62
C PRO A 34 -11.67 8.18 -10.40
N LEU A 35 -10.87 9.26 -10.42
CA LEU A 35 -11.25 10.49 -11.12
C LEU A 35 -11.38 10.24 -12.63
N CYS A 36 -10.40 9.55 -13.23
CA CYS A 36 -10.45 9.16 -14.64
C CYS A 36 -11.62 8.20 -14.93
N LEU A 37 -11.86 7.21 -14.06
CA LEU A 37 -12.97 6.27 -14.22
C LEU A 37 -14.33 6.95 -14.10
N ALA A 38 -14.49 7.89 -13.18
CA ALA A 38 -15.71 8.67 -13.02
C ALA A 38 -15.98 9.57 -14.23
N LEU A 39 -14.93 10.21 -14.78
CA LEU A 39 -15.04 11.09 -15.94
C LEU A 39 -15.36 10.34 -17.23
N ILE A 40 -14.77 9.16 -17.45
CA ILE A 40 -14.95 8.37 -18.68
C ILE A 40 -16.20 7.48 -18.59
N GLY A 41 -16.37 6.82 -17.45
CA GLY A 41 -17.28 5.69 -17.29
C GLY A 41 -18.56 5.97 -16.52
N GLY A 42 -18.70 7.18 -15.97
CA GLY A 42 -19.82 7.57 -15.15
C GLY A 42 -19.98 6.73 -13.87
N ARG A 43 -21.19 6.74 -13.29
CA ARG A 43 -21.45 6.21 -11.95
C ARG A 43 -21.30 4.69 -11.83
N GLN A 44 -21.56 3.93 -12.91
CA GLN A 44 -21.46 2.46 -12.87
C GLN A 44 -20.00 1.98 -12.77
N LEU A 45 -19.08 2.60 -13.52
CA LEU A 45 -17.66 2.26 -13.45
C LEU A 45 -16.99 2.77 -12.15
N ALA A 46 -17.53 3.84 -11.56
CA ALA A 46 -17.10 4.32 -10.25
C ALA A 46 -17.43 3.35 -9.08
N VAL A 47 -18.37 2.41 -9.24
CA VAL A 47 -18.62 1.39 -8.21
C VAL A 47 -17.51 0.33 -8.20
N TRP A 48 -16.95 0.00 -9.37
CA TRP A 48 -15.84 -0.94 -9.49
C TRP A 48 -14.52 -0.43 -8.90
N THR A 49 -14.46 0.85 -8.57
CA THR A 49 -13.28 1.43 -7.93
C THR A 49 -13.08 0.93 -6.50
N LEU A 50 -14.15 0.54 -5.80
CA LEU A 50 -14.08 -0.03 -4.45
C LEU A 50 -13.30 -1.37 -4.39
N PRO A 51 -13.68 -2.42 -5.14
CA PRO A 51 -12.87 -3.64 -5.20
C PRO A 51 -11.49 -3.38 -5.85
N GLY A 52 -11.41 -2.44 -6.79
CA GLY A 52 -10.13 -2.00 -7.37
C GLY A 52 -9.16 -1.46 -6.33
N TRP A 53 -9.61 -0.61 -5.39
CA TRP A 53 -8.80 -0.08 -4.31
C TRP A 53 -8.35 -1.15 -3.31
N TYR A 54 -9.18 -2.15 -3.04
CA TYR A 54 -8.79 -3.28 -2.21
C TYR A 54 -7.63 -4.06 -2.85
N LEU A 55 -7.76 -4.43 -4.12
CA LEU A 55 -6.72 -5.13 -4.87
C LEU A 55 -5.46 -4.28 -5.03
N TYR A 56 -5.62 -2.98 -5.29
CA TYR A 56 -4.51 -2.04 -5.41
C TYR A 56 -3.72 -1.90 -4.10
N SER A 57 -4.43 -1.78 -2.98
CA SER A 57 -3.83 -1.71 -1.64
C SER A 57 -3.07 -2.99 -1.30
N LEU A 58 -3.66 -4.16 -1.60
CA LEU A 58 -3.00 -5.45 -1.42
C LEU A 58 -1.71 -5.55 -2.27
N GLY A 59 -1.79 -5.18 -3.55
CA GLY A 59 -0.64 -5.15 -4.46
C GLY A 59 0.46 -4.23 -3.94
N TYR A 60 0.10 -3.02 -3.48
CA TYR A 60 1.04 -2.09 -2.90
C TYR A 60 1.72 -2.64 -1.64
N ILE A 61 0.99 -3.27 -0.72
CA ILE A 61 1.56 -3.89 0.48
C ILE A 61 2.57 -4.97 0.11
N ILE A 62 2.26 -5.81 -0.88
CA ILE A 62 3.17 -6.86 -1.37
C ILE A 62 4.43 -6.22 -1.98
N SER A 63 4.28 -5.27 -2.89
CA SER A 63 5.41 -4.57 -3.51
C SER A 63 6.28 -3.86 -2.47
N PHE A 64 5.67 -3.18 -1.50
CA PHE A 64 6.36 -2.53 -0.39
C PHE A 64 7.17 -3.54 0.45
N ARG A 65 6.60 -4.72 0.73
CA ARG A 65 7.32 -5.82 1.41
C ARG A 65 8.48 -6.36 0.58
N VAL A 66 8.32 -6.51 -0.73
CA VAL A 66 9.39 -7.01 -1.61
C VAL A 66 10.55 -6.01 -1.68
N VAL A 67 10.26 -4.72 -1.79
CA VAL A 67 11.28 -3.68 -1.85
C VAL A 67 11.95 -3.48 -0.49
N SER A 68 11.19 -3.51 0.61
CA SER A 68 11.76 -3.41 1.96
C SER A 68 12.59 -4.63 2.36
N LYS A 69 12.37 -5.82 1.80
CA LYS A 69 13.27 -6.97 2.01
C LYS A 69 14.67 -6.79 1.40
N LYS A 70 14.87 -5.80 0.52
CA LYS A 70 16.18 -5.52 -0.10
C LYS A 70 17.10 -4.67 0.79
N PHE A 71 16.62 -4.17 1.94
CA PHE A 71 17.48 -3.47 2.90
C PHE A 71 18.58 -4.41 3.39
N THR A 72 19.83 -3.94 3.33
CA THR A 72 21.00 -4.75 3.69
C THR A 72 21.36 -4.59 5.17
N THR A 73 20.89 -3.51 5.81
CA THR A 73 21.18 -3.17 7.19
C THR A 73 19.93 -3.20 8.06
N LYS A 74 20.04 -3.71 9.30
CA LYS A 74 18.93 -3.78 10.27
C LYS A 74 18.30 -2.42 10.56
N GLU A 75 19.10 -1.35 10.57
CA GLU A 75 18.63 0.04 10.70
C GLU A 75 17.70 0.46 9.55
N GLY A 76 18.03 0.09 8.31
CA GLY A 76 17.19 0.33 7.14
C GLY A 76 15.86 -0.41 7.22
N THR A 77 15.87 -1.63 7.73
CA THR A 77 14.67 -2.44 7.97
C THR A 77 13.77 -1.85 9.05
N GLU A 78 14.33 -1.36 10.17
CA GLU A 78 13.54 -0.71 11.24
C GLU A 78 12.91 0.60 10.77
N ILE A 79 13.66 1.39 10.01
CA ILE A 79 13.17 2.62 9.40
C ILE A 79 12.05 2.35 8.39
N ALA A 80 12.16 1.29 7.59
CA ALA A 80 11.11 0.85 6.68
C ALA A 80 9.86 0.37 7.42
N ARG A 81 10.03 -0.14 8.64
CA ARG A 81 8.95 -0.61 9.52
C ARG A 81 8.18 0.54 10.15
N PHE A 82 8.78 1.73 10.27
CA PHE A 82 8.11 2.90 10.82
C PHE A 82 7.11 3.48 9.81
N THR A 83 5.86 3.06 9.97
CA THR A 83 4.63 3.42 9.23
C THR A 83 4.46 4.93 9.03
N ARG A 84 4.96 5.75 9.96
CA ARG A 84 4.88 7.22 9.91
C ARG A 84 5.64 7.87 8.73
N THR A 85 6.57 7.14 8.11
CA THR A 85 7.37 7.65 6.98
C THR A 85 6.67 7.44 5.63
N TYR A 86 5.68 6.55 5.57
CA TYR A 86 5.05 6.08 4.34
C TYR A 86 3.51 6.14 4.49
N PRO A 87 2.91 7.32 4.22
CA PRO A 87 1.48 7.52 4.40
C PRO A 87 0.64 6.57 3.55
N PHE A 88 1.02 6.29 2.29
CA PHE A 88 0.25 5.37 1.45
C PHE A 88 0.31 3.92 1.95
N HIS A 89 1.44 3.49 2.50
CA HIS A 89 1.54 2.19 3.17
C HIS A 89 0.54 2.07 4.34
N SER A 90 0.40 3.13 5.13
CA SER A 90 -0.54 3.19 6.25
C SER A 90 -1.99 3.12 5.77
N VAL A 91 -2.31 3.92 4.75
CA VAL A 91 -3.64 3.97 4.12
C VAL A 91 -3.99 2.62 3.48
N SER A 92 -3.03 1.98 2.81
CA SER A 92 -3.22 0.65 2.20
C SER A 92 -3.59 -0.40 3.24
N TRP A 93 -2.94 -0.38 4.40
CA TRP A 93 -3.29 -1.27 5.52
C TRP A 93 -4.67 -0.96 6.10
N LEU A 94 -5.03 0.31 6.25
CA LEU A 94 -6.36 0.70 6.72
C LEU A 94 -7.46 0.27 5.76
N ILE A 95 -7.26 0.47 4.45
CA ILE A 95 -8.19 0.02 3.41
C ILE A 95 -8.31 -1.49 3.45
N PHE A 96 -7.19 -2.21 3.50
CA PHE A 96 -7.18 -3.67 3.52
C PHE A 96 -7.90 -4.24 4.75
N ILE A 97 -7.59 -3.75 5.96
CA ILE A 97 -8.24 -4.18 7.20
C ILE A 97 -9.72 -3.78 7.21
N GLY A 98 -10.04 -2.55 6.82
CA GLY A 98 -11.41 -2.05 6.78
C GLY A 98 -12.31 -2.87 5.86
N PHE A 99 -11.86 -3.12 4.63
CA PHE A 99 -12.59 -3.99 3.69
C PHE A 99 -12.70 -5.43 4.18
N SER A 100 -11.64 -5.98 4.79
CA SER A 100 -11.68 -7.33 5.34
C SER A 100 -12.72 -7.44 6.46
N LEU A 101 -12.77 -6.48 7.38
CA LEU A 101 -13.77 -6.45 8.45
C LEU A 101 -15.18 -6.29 7.91
N LEU A 102 -15.39 -5.39 6.94
CA LEU A 102 -16.68 -5.23 6.28
C LEU A 102 -17.13 -6.54 5.61
N SER A 103 -16.23 -7.24 4.93
CA SER A 103 -16.56 -8.53 4.31
C SER A 103 -16.98 -9.58 5.33
N ILE A 104 -16.30 -9.65 6.49
CA ILE A 104 -16.66 -10.55 7.59
C ILE A 104 -18.05 -10.20 8.14
N ILE A 105 -18.34 -8.92 8.37
CA ILE A 105 -19.65 -8.47 8.87
C ILE A 105 -20.75 -8.87 7.89
N VAL A 106 -20.57 -8.62 6.59
CA VAL A 106 -21.55 -9.01 5.56
C VAL A 106 -21.75 -10.53 5.53
N ILE A 107 -20.68 -11.32 5.64
CA ILE A 107 -20.79 -12.78 5.70
C ILE A 107 -21.61 -13.22 6.92
N ILE A 108 -21.33 -12.66 8.09
CA ILE A 108 -22.06 -12.98 9.34
C ILE A 108 -23.53 -12.58 9.21
N ASP A 109 -23.82 -11.40 8.66
CA ASP A 109 -25.18 -10.89 8.45
C ASP A 109 -25.96 -11.81 7.50
N VAL A 110 -25.38 -12.18 6.36
CA VAL A 110 -25.97 -13.14 5.42
C VAL A 110 -26.21 -14.50 6.08
N MET A 111 -25.28 -15.00 6.89
CA MET A 111 -25.45 -16.27 7.61
C MET A 111 -26.51 -16.20 8.71
N SER A 112 -26.75 -15.01 9.27
CA SER A 112 -27.69 -14.78 10.38
C SER A 112 -29.10 -14.45 9.90
N GLY A 113 -29.23 -13.75 8.76
CA GLY A 113 -30.50 -13.48 8.06
C GLY A 113 -31.00 -14.65 7.20
N ALA A 114 -30.18 -15.68 6.98
CA ALA A 114 -30.58 -16.94 6.35
C ALA A 114 -31.24 -17.94 7.33
N ARG A 115 -31.70 -17.48 8.51
CA ARG A 115 -32.51 -18.25 9.46
C ARG A 115 -33.96 -17.80 9.46
#